data_AF-A0A4R9IQE7-F1
#
_entry.id   AF-A0A4R9IQE7-F1
#
_cell.length_a   1.000
_cell.length_b   1.000
_cell.length_c   1.000
_cell.angle_alpha   90.00
_cell.angle_beta   90.00
_cell.angle_gamma   90.00
#
_symmetry.space_group_name_H-M   'P 1'
#
loop_
_entity.id
_entity.type
_entity.pdbx_description
1 polymer ?
#
loop_
_entity_poly.entity_id
_entity_poly.type
_entity_poly.pdbx_seq_one_letter_code
_entity_poly.pdbx_strand_id
1 'polypeptide(L)' 'MFLASTKSWYLERVVYFIAGLFSLVGVSLGTFVSPWWYLLNLLVGVNLVVFSTVGFCPMAILLNKLGFEPKVRD' A
#
# COMPACT_ATOMS: atom_id res chain seq x y z
N MET A 1 -16.17 15.58 -8.04
CA MET A 1 -15.92 14.13 -7.97
C MET A 1 -14.74 13.81 -8.88
N PHE A 2 -13.56 13.56 -8.33
CA PHE A 2 -12.41 13.18 -9.13
C PHE A 2 -12.52 11.69 -9.48
N LEU A 3 -12.95 11.39 -10.72
CA LEU A 3 -12.91 10.04 -11.26
C LEU A 3 -11.51 9.80 -11.82
N ALA A 4 -10.64 9.17 -11.03
CA ALA A 4 -9.31 8.79 -11.48
C ALA A 4 -9.42 7.73 -12.61
N SER A 5 -8.87 8.04 -13.79
CA SER A 5 -8.84 7.12 -14.93
C SER A 5 -8.22 5.77 -14.54
N THR A 6 -9.00 4.69 -14.68
CA THR A 6 -8.61 3.32 -14.26
C THR A 6 -8.01 2.52 -15.42
N LYS A 7 -7.68 3.21 -16.52
CA LYS A 7 -7.25 2.60 -17.77
C LYS A 7 -5.88 1.89 -17.70
N SER A 8 -5.09 2.15 -16.65
CA SER A 8 -3.75 1.57 -16.47
C SER A 8 -3.48 1.29 -15.00
N TRP A 9 -3.06 0.05 -14.70
CA TRP A 9 -2.56 -0.36 -13.39
C TRP A 9 -1.10 0.03 -13.28
N TYR A 10 -0.86 1.25 -12.80
CA TYR A 10 0.49 1.73 -12.49
C TYR A 10 0.89 1.38 -11.06
N LEU A 11 2.20 1.31 -10.83
CA LEU A 11 2.82 0.82 -9.60
C LEU A 11 2.15 1.37 -8.33
N GLU A 12 2.03 2.69 -8.21
CA GLU A 12 1.45 3.34 -7.02
C GLU A 12 0.01 2.93 -6.77
N ARG A 13 -0.81 2.76 -7.83
CA ARG A 13 -2.20 2.32 -7.70
C ARG A 13 -2.30 0.91 -7.14
N VAL A 14 -1.40 0.02 -7.54
CA VAL A 14 -1.30 -1.34 -7.01
C VAL A 14 -0.83 -1.32 -5.55
N VAL A 15 0.14 -0.48 -5.21
CA VAL A 15 0.61 -0.29 -3.82
C VAL A 15 -0.54 0.15 -2.91
N TYR A 16 -1.31 1.18 -3.30
CA TYR A 16 -2.45 1.65 -2.51
C TYR A 16 -3.54 0.59 -2.36
N PHE A 17 -3.79 -0.19 -3.42
CA PHE A 17 -4.77 -1.28 -3.36
C PHE A 17 -4.36 -2.38 -2.38
N ILE A 18 -3.11 -2.82 -2.45
CA ILE A 18 -2.60 -3.87 -1.56
C ILE A 18 -2.51 -3.36 -0.11
N ALA A 19 -2.08 -2.12 0.09
CA ALA A 19 -2.06 -1.49 1.41
C ALA A 19 -3.46 -1.44 2.05
N GLY A 20 -4.48 -1.07 1.27
CA GLY A 20 -5.88 -1.09 1.73
C GLY A 20 -6.37 -2.49 2.08
N LEU A 21 -6.03 -3.49 1.25
CA LEU A 21 -6.39 -4.89 1.52
C LEU A 21 -5.73 -5.40 2.82
N PHE A 22 -4.43 -5.13 3.01
CA PHE A 22 -3.70 -5.47 4.22
C PHE A 22 -4.26 -4.76 5.46
N SER A 23 -4.69 -3.50 5.33
CA SER A 23 -5.31 -2.75 6.41
C SER A 23 -6.67 -3.36 6.82
N LEU A 24 -7.53 -3.71 5.84
CA LEU A 24 -8.81 -4.38 6.10
C LEU A 24 -8.63 -5.75 6.77
N VAL A 25 -7.64 -6.52 6.33
CA VAL A 25 -7.26 -7.79 6.97
C VAL A 25 -6.72 -7.54 8.38
N GLY A 26 -5.88 -6.52 8.58
CA GLY A 26 -5.34 -6.15 9.88
C GLY A 26 -6.41 -5.73 10.88
N VAL A 27 -7.38 -4.90 10.47
CA VAL A 27 -8.51 -4.50 11.34
C VAL A 27 -9.40 -5.69 11.65
N SER A 28 -9.78 -6.49 10.65
CA SER A 28 -10.65 -7.65 10.87
C SER A 28 -10.02 -8.67 11.82
N LEU A 29 -8.75 -9.03 11.65
CA LEU A 29 -8.08 -9.91 12.62
C LEU A 29 -7.86 -9.22 13.98
N GLY A 30 -7.65 -7.91 14.01
CA GLY A 30 -7.58 -7.11 15.23
C GLY A 30 -8.86 -7.14 16.06
N THR A 31 -10.01 -7.16 15.41
CA THR A 31 -11.33 -7.24 16.06
C THR A 31 -11.73 -8.66 16.42
N PHE A 32 -11.36 -9.66 15.62
CA PHE A 32 -11.84 -11.05 15.79
C PHE A 32 -10.88 -11.95 16.58
N VAL A 33 -9.57 -11.69 16.57
CA VAL A 33 -8.57 -12.61 17.15
C VAL A 33 -7.81 -11.98 18.31
N SER A 34 -7.15 -10.83 18.11
CA SER A 34 -6.36 -10.18 19.17
C SER A 34 -5.98 -8.74 18.81
N PRO A 35 -6.01 -7.79 19.76
CA PRO A 35 -5.61 -6.40 19.53
C PRO A 35 -4.13 -6.24 19.10
N TRP A 36 -3.31 -7.27 19.23
CA TRP A 36 -1.95 -7.28 18.69
C TRP A 36 -1.90 -7.13 17.16
N TRP A 37 -2.96 -7.46 16.42
CA TRP A 37 -3.02 -7.26 14.96
C TRP A 37 -3.07 -5.79 14.54
N TYR A 38 -3.40 -4.87 15.45
CA TYR A 38 -3.30 -3.44 15.17
C TYR A 38 -1.86 -2.99 14.93
N LEU A 39 -0.85 -3.68 15.49
CA LEU A 39 0.56 -3.38 15.18
C LEU A 39 0.86 -3.60 13.70
N LEU A 40 0.30 -4.63 13.07
CA LEU A 40 0.47 -4.84 11.62
C LEU A 40 -0.16 -3.70 10.81
N ASN A 41 -1.34 -3.25 11.20
CA ASN A 41 -1.98 -2.13 10.54
C ASN A 41 -1.20 -0.82 10.75
N LEU A 42 -0.65 -0.62 11.95
CA LEU A 42 0.24 0.51 12.27
C LEU A 42 1.50 0.50 11.39
N LEU A 43 2.14 -0.67 11.22
CA LEU A 43 3.32 -0.84 10.35
C LEU A 43 3.02 -0.52 8.88
N VAL A 44 1.84 -0.92 8.39
CA VAL A 44 1.38 -0.57 7.04
C VAL A 44 1.19 0.95 6.93
N GLY A 45 0.53 1.56 7.91
CA GLY A 45 0.34 3.02 8.00
C GLY A 45 1.66 3.80 7.98
N VAL A 46 2.62 3.40 8.81
CA VAL A 46 3.96 4.02 8.85
C VAL A 46 4.66 3.87 7.51
N ASN A 47 4.57 2.72 6.84
CA ASN A 47 5.14 2.55 5.50
C ASN A 47 4.54 3.51 4.46
N LEU A 48 3.23 3.76 4.50
CA LEU A 48 2.57 4.73 3.61
C LEU A 48 3.05 6.16 3.88
N VAL A 49 3.24 6.52 5.15
CA VAL A 49 3.76 7.85 5.55
C VAL A 49 5.22 8.02 5.13
N VAL A 50 6.05 6.99 5.31
CA VAL A 50 7.44 7.02 4.83
C VAL A 50 7.50 7.08 3.31
N PHE A 51 6.60 6.39 2.61
CA PHE A 51 6.51 6.48 1.15
C PHE A 51 6.16 7.89 0.68
N SER A 52 5.19 8.57 1.31
CA SER A 52 4.83 9.93 0.92
C SER A 52 5.87 10.99 1.27
N THR A 53 6.74 10.74 2.26
CA THR A 53 7.75 11.70 2.74
C THR A 53 9.16 11.44 2.21
N VAL A 54 9.57 10.18 2.12
CA VAL A 54 10.92 9.75 1.72
C VAL A 54 10.93 9.12 0.32
N GLY A 55 9.77 8.73 -0.22
CA GLY A 55 9.68 7.97 -1.47
C GLY A 55 10.09 6.50 -1.32
N PHE A 56 10.41 6.05 -0.10
CA PHE A 56 10.86 4.69 0.16
C PHE A 56 9.67 3.79 0.49
N CYS A 57 9.28 2.92 -0.45
CA CYS A 57 8.31 1.86 -0.21
C CYS A 57 8.91 0.50 -0.62
N PRO A 58 9.17 -0.43 0.33
CA PRO A 58 9.69 -1.75 0.01
C PRO A 58 8.73 -2.53 -0.90
N MET A 59 7.42 -2.31 -0.74
CA MET A 59 6.39 -2.86 -1.63
C MET A 59 6.58 -2.37 -3.07
N ALA A 60 6.91 -1.08 -3.24
CA ALA A 60 7.10 -0.51 -4.56
C ALA A 60 8.35 -1.07 -5.24
N ILE A 61 9.43 -1.31 -4.48
CA ILE A 61 10.65 -1.98 -4.98
C ILE A 61 10.33 -3.41 -5.41
N LEU A 62 9.52 -4.14 -4.63
CA LEU A 62 9.12 -5.51 -4.96
C LEU A 62 8.25 -5.56 -6.23
N LEU A 63 7.30 -4.63 -6.36
CA LEU A 63 6.44 -4.50 -7.53
C LEU A 63 7.21 -4.03 -8.78
N ASN A 64 8.21 -3.16 -8.60
CA ASN A 64 9.13 -2.76 -9.66
C ASN A 64 9.93 -3.98 -10.18
N LYS A 65 10.42 -4.84 -9.27
CA LYS A 65 11.06 -6.11 -9.65
C LYS A 65 10.11 -7.11 -10.33
N LEU A 66 8.81 -7.04 -10.05
CA LEU A 66 7.78 -7.86 -10.69
C LEU A 66 7.33 -7.32 -12.06
N GLY A 67 7.93 -6.21 -12.53
CA GLY A 67 7.68 -5.64 -13.86
C GLY A 67 6.59 -4.58 -13.92
N PHE A 68 6.12 -4.06 -12.77
CA PHE A 68 5.25 -2.90 -12.76
C PHE A 68 6.06 -1.62 -12.89
N GLU A 69 5.97 -0.97 -14.05
CA GLU A 69 6.60 0.33 -14.28
C GLU A 69 5.85 1.44 -13.51
N PRO A 70 6.56 2.32 -12.78
CA PRO A 70 5.96 3.51 -12.20
C PRO A 70 5.52 4.45 -13.33
N LYS A 71 4.38 5.12 -13.15
CA LYS A 71 3.86 6.05 -14.17
C LYS A 71 4.68 7.34 -14.24
N VAL A 72 5.38 7.67 -13.16
CA VAL A 72 6.38 8.72 -13.07
C VAL A 72 7.74 8.04 -13.10
N ARG A 73 8.40 8.09 -14.26
CA ARG A 73 9.86 7.95 -14.35
C ARG A 73 10.38 9.38 -14.19
N ASP A 74 11.04 9.67 -13.09
CA ASP A 74 12.06 10.72 -13.10
C ASP A 74 13.20 10.28 -14.05
#